data_AF-A0A2R7T9V1-F1
#
_entry.id   AF-A0A2R7T9V1-F1
#
_cell.length_a   1.000
_cell.length_b   1.000
_cell.length_c   1.000
_cell.angle_alpha   90.00
_cell.angle_beta   90.00
_cell.angle_gamma   90.00
#
_symmetry.space_group_name_H-M   'P 1'
#
loop_
_entity.id
_entity.type
_entity.pdbx_description
1 polymer ?
#
loop_
_entity_poly.entity_id
_entity_poly.type
_entity_poly.pdbx_seq_one_letter_code
_entity_poly.pdbx_strand_id
1 'polypeptide(L)'
;MSPTPLPPDAAYAALQARDARFDGRLYVGVTSTGIYCRPVCRVRLPRRENCRFFPTAAQAEAERFRPCMKCRPELAPRPLAWTTMDASRTLALQAAAWLDACDDAEASVEDLARHLGITSRHLRRIFQAEHG
;
A
#
# COMPACT_ATOMS: atom_id res chain seq x y z
N MET A 1 -8.42 24.29 0.90
CA MET A 1 -9.80 23.75 0.89
C MET A 1 -9.73 22.34 1.49
N SER A 2 -10.15 22.18 2.74
CA SER A 2 -10.12 20.86 3.39
C SER A 2 -11.13 19.94 2.70
N PRO A 3 -10.75 18.72 2.29
CA PRO A 3 -11.69 17.80 1.65
C PRO A 3 -12.81 17.47 2.64
N THR A 4 -14.06 17.57 2.19
CA THR A 4 -15.23 17.13 2.96
C THR A 4 -15.04 15.66 3.36
N PRO A 5 -15.14 15.32 4.66
CA PRO A 5 -14.97 13.95 5.10
C PRO A 5 -16.08 13.07 4.50
N LEU A 6 -15.69 11.90 4.00
CA LEU A 6 -16.63 10.90 3.52
C LEU A 6 -17.56 10.47 4.66
N PRO A 7 -18.85 10.19 4.38
CA PRO A 7 -19.73 9.55 5.33
C PRO A 7 -19.08 8.26 5.87
N PRO A 8 -19.18 7.94 7.17
CA PRO A 8 -18.57 6.73 7.74
C PRO A 8 -18.99 5.44 7.03
N ASP A 9 -20.20 5.38 6.48
CA ASP A 9 -20.69 4.25 5.68
C ASP A 9 -19.89 4.07 4.38
N ALA A 10 -19.72 5.15 3.62
CA ALA A 10 -18.94 5.17 2.40
C ALA A 10 -17.44 4.92 2.66
N ALA A 11 -16.90 5.48 3.75
CA ALA A 11 -15.52 5.29 4.15
C ALA A 11 -15.22 3.82 4.51
N TYR A 12 -16.15 3.15 5.20
CA TYR A 12 -16.02 1.73 5.49
C TYR A 12 -16.17 0.86 4.25
N ALA A 13 -17.05 1.22 3.31
CA ALA A 13 -17.15 0.54 2.02
C ALA A 13 -15.86 0.66 1.20
N ALA A 14 -15.25 1.86 1.18
CA ALA A 14 -13.95 2.08 0.53
C ALA A 14 -12.82 1.25 1.18
N LEU A 15 -12.84 1.14 2.52
CA LEU A 15 -11.91 0.27 3.26
C LEU A 15 -12.12 -1.21 2.92
N GLN A 16 -13.37 -1.68 2.85
CA GLN A 16 -13.70 -3.05 2.46
C GLN A 16 -13.22 -3.38 1.04
N ALA A 17 -13.46 -2.46 0.12
CA ALA A 17 -13.02 -2.58 -1.27
C ALA A 17 -11.50 -2.41 -1.46
N ARG A 18 -10.78 -1.95 -0.42
CA ARG A 18 -9.36 -1.57 -0.49
C ARG A 18 -9.08 -0.59 -1.63
N ASP A 19 -9.97 0.38 -1.78
CA ASP A 19 -9.98 1.26 -2.94
C ASP A 19 -8.82 2.28 -2.88
N ALA A 20 -7.88 2.12 -3.81
CA ALA A 20 -6.69 2.96 -3.94
C ALA A 20 -7.00 4.42 -4.28
N ARG A 21 -8.20 4.74 -4.78
CA ARG A 21 -8.60 6.12 -5.07
C ARG A 21 -8.73 6.99 -3.81
N PHE A 22 -8.96 6.35 -2.66
CA PHE A 22 -9.06 7.01 -1.37
C PHE A 22 -7.74 6.98 -0.58
N ASP A 23 -6.70 6.41 -1.16
CA ASP A 23 -5.40 6.35 -0.54
C ASP A 23 -4.80 7.76 -0.34
N GLY A 24 -4.31 8.03 0.87
CA GLY A 24 -3.84 9.36 1.28
C GLY A 24 -4.95 10.41 1.52
N ARG A 25 -6.21 10.11 1.17
CA ARG A 25 -7.39 10.99 1.40
C ARG A 25 -8.29 10.51 2.54
N LEU A 26 -8.12 9.25 2.92
CA LEU A 26 -8.86 8.58 3.97
C LEU A 26 -7.88 7.77 4.82
N TYR A 27 -8.07 7.80 6.12
CA TYR A 27 -7.34 7.01 7.09
C TYR A 27 -8.35 6.37 8.04
N VAL A 28 -8.10 5.14 8.47
CA VAL A 28 -8.94 4.43 9.44
C VAL A 28 -8.19 4.20 10.73
N GLY A 29 -8.66 4.77 11.84
CA GLY A 29 -8.23 4.41 13.19
C GLY A 29 -9.05 3.25 13.73
N VAL A 30 -8.37 2.23 14.24
CA VAL A 30 -8.99 1.04 14.84
C VAL A 30 -8.93 1.17 16.36
N THR A 31 -10.07 1.45 16.99
CA THR A 31 -10.16 1.75 18.43
C THR A 31 -9.69 0.58 19.31
N SER A 32 -9.91 -0.66 18.86
CA SER A 32 -9.50 -1.86 19.61
C SER A 32 -7.98 -2.05 19.70
N THR A 33 -7.21 -1.47 18.78
CA THR A 33 -5.73 -1.60 18.76
C THR A 33 -5.01 -0.26 18.97
N GLY A 34 -5.72 0.85 18.83
CA GLY A 34 -5.14 2.20 18.81
C GLY A 34 -4.19 2.41 17.62
N ILE A 35 -4.43 1.72 16.50
CA ILE A 35 -3.62 1.82 15.28
C ILE A 35 -4.45 2.49 14.19
N TYR A 36 -3.86 3.41 13.43
CA TYR A 36 -4.46 3.91 12.19
C TYR A 36 -3.76 3.35 10.94
N CYS A 37 -4.54 3.17 9.87
CA CYS A 37 -4.13 2.53 8.62
C CYS A 37 -4.63 3.31 7.39
N ARG A 38 -4.04 3.00 6.23
CA ARG A 38 -4.56 3.38 4.89
C ARG A 38 -5.73 2.47 4.47
N PRO A 39 -6.63 2.91 3.59
CA PRO A 39 -7.75 2.11 3.09
C PRO A 39 -7.28 0.89 2.28
N VAL A 40 -6.12 0.97 1.65
CA VAL A 40 -5.50 -0.13 0.88
C VAL A 40 -4.81 -1.18 1.76
N CYS A 41 -4.82 -1.02 3.09
CA CYS A 41 -4.09 -1.91 4.00
C CYS A 41 -4.57 -3.36 3.89
N ARG A 42 -3.63 -4.28 3.65
CA ARG A 42 -3.92 -5.73 3.49
C ARG A 42 -4.13 -6.45 4.83
N VAL A 43 -4.10 -5.74 5.95
CA VAL A 43 -4.41 -6.32 7.27
C VAL A 43 -5.85 -6.82 7.33
N ARG A 44 -6.14 -7.66 8.32
CA ARG A 44 -7.51 -8.15 8.56
C ARG A 44 -8.44 -6.95 8.72
N LEU A 45 -9.55 -6.97 7.98
CA LEU A 45 -10.54 -5.91 8.04
C LEU A 45 -11.09 -5.78 9.48
N PRO A 46 -10.98 -4.61 10.12
CA PRO A 46 -11.58 -4.37 11.43
C PRO A 46 -13.12 -4.35 11.33
N ARG A 47 -13.78 -4.67 12.44
CA ARG A 47 -15.23 -4.51 12.55
C ARG A 47 -15.60 -3.03 12.46
N ARG A 48 -16.73 -2.75 11.80
CA ARG A 48 -17.25 -1.39 11.59
C ARG A 48 -17.33 -0.57 12.89
N GLU A 49 -17.80 -1.21 13.96
CA GLU A 49 -17.94 -0.62 15.31
C GLU A 49 -16.62 -0.08 15.89
N ASN A 50 -15.48 -0.64 15.47
CA ASN A 50 -14.16 -0.24 15.94
C ASN A 50 -13.44 0.73 14.98
N CYS A 51 -14.10 1.16 13.91
CA CYS A 51 -13.50 2.02 12.89
C CYS A 51 -13.86 3.48 13.12
N ARG A 52 -12.85 4.33 13.20
CA ARG A 52 -12.96 5.79 13.08
C ARG A 52 -12.26 6.24 11.80
N PHE A 53 -12.84 7.20 11.11
CA PHE A 53 -12.30 7.67 9.84
C PHE A 53 -11.78 9.09 9.95
N PHE A 54 -10.60 9.32 9.39
CA PHE A 54 -9.91 10.59 9.40
C PHE A 54 -9.55 11.02 7.98
N PRO A 55 -9.66 12.32 7.64
CA PRO A 55 -9.26 12.84 6.34
C PRO A 55 -7.73 12.98 6.21
N THR A 56 -7.00 13.06 7.33
CA THR A 56 -5.53 13.18 7.34
C THR A 56 -4.90 12.34 8.43
N ALA A 57 -3.65 11.90 8.23
CA ALA A 57 -2.87 11.17 9.23
C ALA A 57 -2.69 12.00 10.51
N ALA A 58 -2.45 13.30 10.39
CA ALA A 58 -2.30 14.21 11.52
C ALA A 58 -3.53 14.25 12.44
N GLN A 59 -4.76 14.11 11.89
CA GLN A 59 -5.96 14.04 12.72
C GLN A 59 -6.06 12.73 13.48
N ALA A 60 -5.65 11.60 12.87
CA ALA A 60 -5.60 10.32 13.57
C ALA A 60 -4.57 10.35 14.71
N GLU A 61 -3.41 10.96 14.49
CA GLU A 61 -2.38 11.11 15.53
C GLU A 61 -2.80 12.05 16.65
N ALA A 62 -3.52 13.13 16.33
CA ALA A 62 -4.13 14.02 17.33
C ALA A 62 -5.13 13.28 18.24
N GLU A 63 -5.83 12.27 17.70
CA GLU A 63 -6.68 11.35 18.48
C GLU A 63 -5.91 10.20 19.16
N ARG A 64 -4.58 10.25 19.19
CA ARG A 64 -3.68 9.27 19.84
C ARG A 64 -3.65 7.89 19.18
N PHE A 65 -4.00 7.79 17.89
CA PHE A 65 -3.75 6.56 17.13
C PHE A 65 -2.29 6.50 16.68
N ARG A 66 -1.69 5.31 16.78
CA ARG A 66 -0.32 5.04 16.32
C ARG A 66 -0.31 4.58 14.87
N PRO A 67 0.72 4.92 14.06
CA PRO A 67 0.77 4.50 12.66
C PRO A 67 0.95 2.99 12.52
N CYS A 68 0.26 2.39 11.55
CA CYS A 68 0.44 0.99 11.21
C CYS A 68 1.82 0.73 10.60
N MET A 69 2.59 -0.17 11.19
CA MET A 69 3.92 -0.54 10.68
C MET A 69 3.90 -1.25 9.32
N LYS A 70 2.76 -1.83 8.90
CA LYS A 70 2.64 -2.54 7.61
C LYS A 70 2.36 -1.61 6.44
N CYS A 71 1.37 -0.73 6.56
CA CYS A 71 0.99 0.19 5.49
C CYS A 71 1.65 1.56 5.58
N ARG A 72 2.33 1.86 6.69
CA ARG A 72 3.06 3.11 6.95
C ARG A 72 2.27 4.36 6.52
N PRO A 73 1.08 4.58 7.11
CA PRO A 73 0.17 5.64 6.69
C PRO A 73 0.77 7.06 6.83
N GLU A 74 1.78 7.23 7.69
CA GLU A 74 2.53 8.46 7.87
C GLU A 74 3.32 8.90 6.62
N LEU A 75 3.49 7.99 5.64
CA LEU A 75 4.24 8.24 4.41
C LEU A 75 3.34 8.40 3.17
N ALA A 76 2.02 8.29 3.32
CA ALA A 76 1.07 8.47 2.23
C ALA A 76 1.07 9.93 1.70
N PRO A 77 0.73 10.18 0.41
CA PRO A 77 0.28 9.24 -0.63
C PRO A 77 1.43 8.61 -1.43
N ARG A 78 2.70 8.85 -1.10
CA ARG A 78 3.82 8.31 -1.88
C ARG A 78 4.03 6.84 -1.50
N PRO A 79 3.85 5.88 -2.44
CA PRO A 79 4.32 4.52 -2.21
C PRO A 79 5.85 4.58 -2.10
N LEU A 80 6.39 4.19 -0.96
CA LEU A 80 7.83 4.07 -0.81
C LEU A 80 8.19 2.59 -0.93
N ALA A 81 9.28 2.32 -1.65
CA ALA A 81 9.81 0.99 -1.98
C ALA A 81 10.02 0.04 -0.78
N TRP A 82 9.98 0.55 0.46
CA TRP A 82 10.33 -0.18 1.69
C TRP A 82 9.11 -0.60 2.53
N THR A 83 7.87 -0.36 2.08
CA THR A 83 6.71 -0.96 2.74
C THR A 83 6.51 -2.40 2.23
N THR A 84 6.18 -3.34 3.11
CA THR A 84 5.90 -4.74 2.70
C THR A 84 4.69 -4.87 1.78
N MET A 85 3.86 -3.83 1.70
CA MET A 85 2.71 -3.77 0.81
C MET A 85 3.07 -3.29 -0.61
N ASP A 86 4.02 -2.36 -0.73
CA ASP A 86 4.44 -1.79 -2.02
C ASP A 86 5.68 -2.49 -2.59
N ALA A 87 6.34 -3.37 -1.83
CA ALA A 87 7.55 -4.08 -2.26
C ALA A 87 7.34 -4.87 -3.56
N SER A 88 6.23 -5.61 -3.68
CA SER A 88 5.93 -6.36 -4.91
C SER A 88 5.72 -5.43 -6.11
N ARG A 89 4.91 -4.39 -5.96
CA ARG A 89 4.66 -3.40 -7.02
C ARG A 89 5.92 -2.63 -7.41
N THR A 90 6.75 -2.26 -6.44
CA THR A 90 8.02 -1.56 -6.67
C THR A 90 9.00 -2.45 -7.44
N LEU A 91 9.13 -3.71 -7.02
CA LEU A 91 9.96 -4.69 -7.73
C LEU A 91 9.47 -4.95 -9.15
N ALA A 92 8.15 -4.99 -9.38
CA ALA A 92 7.57 -5.11 -10.71
C ALA A 92 7.89 -3.90 -11.60
N LEU A 93 7.75 -2.68 -11.07
CA LEU A 93 8.07 -1.44 -11.80
C LEU A 93 9.57 -1.33 -12.11
N GLN A 94 10.44 -1.68 -11.15
CA GLN A 94 11.89 -1.72 -11.37
C GLN A 94 12.27 -2.78 -12.40
N ALA A 95 11.61 -3.93 -12.37
CA ALA A 95 11.80 -4.97 -13.37
C ALA A 95 11.38 -4.53 -14.78
N ALA A 96 10.22 -3.88 -14.92
CA ALA A 96 9.78 -3.33 -16.20
C ALA A 96 10.74 -2.25 -16.73
N ALA A 97 11.16 -1.32 -15.88
CA ALA A 97 12.12 -0.28 -16.26
C ALA A 97 13.49 -0.85 -16.67
N TRP A 98 13.93 -1.94 -16.04
CA TRP A 98 15.15 -2.62 -16.44
C TRP A 98 15.00 -3.30 -17.80
N LEU A 99 13.87 -3.97 -18.07
CA LEU A 99 13.57 -4.56 -19.38
C LEU A 99 13.50 -3.51 -20.49
N ASP A 100 12.89 -2.35 -20.23
CA ASP A 100 12.81 -1.24 -21.19
C ASP A 100 14.20 -0.64 -21.52
N ALA A 101 15.14 -0.70 -20.56
CA ALA A 101 16.49 -0.18 -20.72
C ALA A 101 17.52 -1.24 -21.17
N CYS A 102 17.13 -2.50 -21.24
CA CYS A 102 18.03 -3.59 -21.59
C CYS A 102 18.05 -3.79 -23.11
N ASP A 103 19.13 -3.33 -23.76
CA ASP A 103 19.41 -3.59 -25.18
C ASP A 103 20.05 -4.98 -25.43
N ASP A 104 20.26 -5.76 -24.36
CA ASP A 104 20.86 -7.08 -24.44
C ASP A 104 19.79 -8.16 -24.65
N ALA A 105 19.74 -8.72 -25.86
CA ALA A 105 18.79 -9.77 -26.22
C ALA A 105 19.05 -11.12 -25.52
N GLU A 106 20.21 -11.33 -24.91
CA GLU A 106 20.53 -12.56 -24.15
C GLU A 106 20.23 -12.42 -22.64
N ALA A 107 19.80 -11.24 -22.20
CA ALA A 107 19.44 -10.99 -20.81
C ALA A 107 18.40 -12.00 -20.29
N SER A 108 18.76 -12.73 -19.24
CA SER A 108 17.89 -13.75 -18.66
C SER A 108 17.07 -13.23 -17.48
N VAL A 109 15.97 -13.93 -17.16
CA VAL A 109 15.17 -13.69 -15.95
C VAL A 109 16.01 -13.86 -14.67
N GLU A 110 17.08 -14.67 -14.72
CA GLU A 110 18.03 -14.88 -13.63
C GLU A 110 18.85 -13.61 -13.35
N ASP A 111 19.26 -12.89 -14.41
CA ASP A 111 20.09 -11.69 -14.32
C ASP A 111 19.28 -10.51 -13.77
N LEU A 112 18.04 -10.37 -14.23
CA LEU A 112 17.09 -9.40 -13.68
C LEU A 112 16.81 -9.67 -12.20
N ALA A 113 16.58 -10.93 -11.81
CA ALA A 113 16.35 -11.29 -10.41
C ALA A 113 17.55 -10.95 -9.52
N ARG A 114 18.77 -11.22 -10.02
CA ARG A 114 20.03 -10.88 -9.32
C ARG A 114 20.20 -9.36 -9.17
N HIS A 115 19.89 -8.59 -10.21
CA HIS A 115 19.95 -7.12 -10.17
C HIS A 115 19.00 -6.54 -9.11
N LEU A 116 17.82 -7.13 -8.96
CA LEU A 116 16.82 -6.72 -7.96
C LEU A 116 17.05 -7.32 -6.57
N GLY A 117 18.07 -8.17 -6.39
CA GLY A 117 18.38 -8.81 -5.11
C GLY A 117 17.31 -9.81 -4.64
N ILE A 118 16.54 -10.41 -5.56
CA ILE A 118 15.49 -11.40 -5.27
C ILE A 118 15.72 -12.69 -6.04
N THR A 119 15.01 -13.77 -5.68
CA THR A 119 15.06 -15.02 -6.44
C THR A 119 14.17 -14.94 -7.67
N SER A 120 14.54 -15.63 -8.76
CA SER A 120 13.76 -15.72 -9.99
C SER A 120 12.34 -16.27 -9.75
N ARG A 121 12.17 -17.18 -8.80
CA ARG A 121 10.86 -17.65 -8.32
C ARG A 121 10.02 -16.53 -7.71
N HIS A 122 10.62 -15.66 -6.91
CA HIS A 122 9.92 -14.52 -6.31
C HIS A 122 9.55 -13.48 -7.37
N LEU A 123 10.47 -13.19 -8.31
CA LEU A 123 10.24 -12.29 -9.43
C LEU A 123 9.03 -12.72 -10.27
N ARG A 124 9.00 -14.00 -10.71
CA ARG A 124 7.86 -14.56 -11.47
C ARG A 124 6.53 -14.42 -10.74
N ARG A 125 6.52 -14.72 -9.43
CA ARG A 125 5.32 -14.60 -8.58
C ARG A 125 4.81 -13.16 -8.47
N ILE A 126 5.72 -12.19 -8.37
CA ILE A 126 5.38 -10.76 -8.31
C ILE A 126 4.81 -10.30 -9.65
N PHE A 127 5.48 -10.64 -10.75
CA PHE A 127 5.05 -10.24 -12.10
C PHE A 127 3.66 -10.78 -12.43
N GLN A 128 3.40 -12.05 -12.10
CA GLN A 128 2.10 -12.68 -12.30
C GLN A 128 0.99 -12.08 -11.42
N ALA A 129 1.32 -11.56 -10.24
CA ALA A 129 0.34 -10.93 -9.35
C ALA A 129 0.00 -9.48 -9.71
N GLU A 130 0.88 -8.79 -10.46
CA GLU A 130 0.69 -7.39 -10.88
C GLU A 130 0.21 -7.26 -12.34
N HIS A 131 0.57 -8.20 -13.22
CA HIS A 131 0.26 -8.16 -14.67
C HIS A 131 -0.61 -9.32 -15.17
N GLY A 132 -0.98 -10.27 -14.31
CA GLY A 132 -1.90 -11.38 -14.63
C GLY A 132 -3.30 -11.12 -14.10
#